data_AF-A0A804Q4G0-F1
#
_entry.id   AF-A0A804Q4G0-F1
#
_cell.length_a   1.000
_cell.length_b   1.000
_cell.length_c   1.000
_cell.angle_alpha   90.00
_cell.angle_beta   90.00
_cell.angle_gamma   90.00
#
_symmetry.space_group_name_H-M   'P 1'
#
loop_
_entity.id
_entity.type
_entity.pdbx_description
1 polymer ?
#
loop_
_entity_poly.entity_id
_entity_poly.type
_entity_poly.pdbx_seq_one_letter_code
_entity_poly.pdbx_strand_id
1 'polypeptide(L)'
;MAINSNTLAEMEVPEPYLDSLPKNGRSTLGDIIYHYITSDQFSPECLLDCLDLSTEYQALEVTNRVEASVYVWRRRVAAKPVNGLGRSSSARSSWGMVKDMMVDSEKRELLLAEQSEGLLICLKQRFSRLTQTSLDMSKIQYNKDVGKSILEGYSRVLESLASNIVTRIDDLLNIDELNGHAEHFAATDAEFRNTGLERSEALKNDLEWFRQQGHTIPKPSAPGTTYASLLEDLSEEDPQAFICHFYNVYFAHTAGGRMIGKKVSEKILNNKELEFYKWEGNLSQLLQNVHNKLNQVASNWSREEKDHCLEETEKSFSYSGGPFRHIFT
;
A
#
# COMPACT_ATOMS: atom_id res chain seq x y z
N MET A 1 -7.16 -7.12 -0.53
CA MET A 1 -8.08 -6.06 -0.05
C MET A 1 -9.55 -6.46 -0.14
N ALA A 2 -10.18 -6.64 -1.32
CA ALA A 2 -11.62 -6.95 -1.40
C ALA A 2 -12.06 -8.19 -0.58
N ILE A 3 -11.19 -9.22 -0.50
CA ILE A 3 -11.44 -10.40 0.34
C ILE A 3 -11.56 -10.00 1.81
N ASN A 4 -10.60 -9.23 2.34
CA ASN A 4 -10.64 -8.78 3.74
C ASN A 4 -11.86 -7.90 3.99
N SER A 5 -12.09 -6.89 3.16
CA SER A 5 -13.22 -5.96 3.32
C SER A 5 -14.57 -6.69 3.30
N ASN A 6 -14.76 -7.65 2.40
CA ASN A 6 -15.99 -8.46 2.37
C ASN A 6 -16.10 -9.36 3.61
N THR A 7 -15.00 -10.01 3.99
CA THR A 7 -14.97 -10.89 5.17
C THR A 7 -15.30 -10.10 6.44
N LEU A 8 -14.72 -8.90 6.62
CA LEU A 8 -15.00 -8.00 7.74
C LEU A 8 -16.42 -7.44 7.70
N ALA A 9 -16.98 -7.15 6.52
CA ALA A 9 -18.37 -6.72 6.38
C ALA A 9 -19.36 -7.80 6.85
N GLU A 10 -19.03 -9.07 6.63
CA GLU A 10 -19.84 -10.21 7.09
C GLU A 10 -19.63 -10.60 8.55
N MET A 11 -18.56 -10.14 9.20
CA MET A 11 -18.35 -10.35 10.64
C MET A 11 -19.36 -9.53 11.45
N GLU A 12 -19.97 -10.16 12.45
CA GLU A 12 -20.86 -9.50 13.40
C GLU A 12 -20.12 -8.41 14.17
N VAL A 13 -20.80 -7.30 14.44
CA VAL A 13 -20.23 -6.23 15.27
C VAL A 13 -20.26 -6.67 16.74
N PRO A 14 -19.11 -6.71 17.43
CA PRO A 14 -19.07 -7.19 18.80
C PRO A 14 -19.79 -6.26 19.78
N GLU A 15 -20.54 -6.81 20.73
CA GLU A 15 -21.19 -6.03 21.81
C GLU A 15 -20.21 -5.13 22.60
N PRO A 16 -18.98 -5.57 22.95
CA PRO A 16 -18.02 -4.69 23.63
C PRO A 16 -17.69 -3.41 22.84
N TYR A 17 -17.70 -3.48 21.50
CA TYR A 17 -17.54 -2.29 20.67
C TYR A 17 -18.77 -1.39 20.78
N LEU A 18 -19.98 -1.95 20.66
CA LEU A 18 -21.24 -1.21 20.75
C LEU A 18 -21.44 -0.52 22.11
N ASP A 19 -20.98 -1.15 23.18
CA ASP A 19 -21.01 -0.62 24.55
C ASP A 19 -20.01 0.53 24.74
N SER A 20 -18.89 0.52 24.02
CA SER A 20 -17.89 1.58 24.05
C SER A 20 -18.33 2.86 23.32
N LEU A 21 -19.33 2.77 22.45
CA LEU A 21 -19.77 3.90 21.63
C LEU A 21 -20.50 4.97 22.45
N PRO A 22 -20.26 6.28 22.18
CA PRO A 22 -21.03 7.36 22.78
C PRO A 22 -22.53 7.24 22.50
N LYS A 23 -23.34 7.85 23.38
CA LYS A 23 -24.81 7.84 23.25
C LYS A 23 -25.32 8.63 22.04
N ASN A 24 -24.55 9.59 21.53
CA ASN A 24 -24.98 10.53 20.47
C ASN A 24 -23.99 10.50 19.29
N GLY A 25 -24.50 10.33 18.07
CA GLY A 25 -23.66 10.29 16.86
C GLY A 25 -22.87 11.58 16.65
N ARG A 26 -23.45 12.74 17.02
CA ARG A 26 -22.77 14.04 16.95
C ARG A 26 -21.52 14.12 17.82
N SER A 27 -21.55 13.58 19.05
CA SER A 27 -20.36 13.63 19.93
C SER A 27 -19.23 12.75 19.40
N THR A 28 -19.57 11.66 18.72
CA THR A 28 -18.60 10.78 18.07
C THR A 28 -18.01 11.44 16.82
N LEU A 29 -18.87 12.01 15.99
CA LEU A 29 -18.50 12.62 14.72
C LEU A 29 -17.71 13.91 14.90
N GLY A 30 -18.00 14.68 15.94
CA GLY A 30 -17.44 16.02 16.21
C GLY A 30 -18.14 17.12 15.43
N ASP A 31 -18.07 18.34 15.97
CA ASP A 31 -18.94 19.46 15.52
C ASP A 31 -18.67 19.92 14.09
N ILE A 32 -17.41 19.94 13.65
CA ILE A 32 -17.04 20.36 12.30
C ILE A 32 -17.72 19.45 11.28
N ILE A 33 -17.43 18.15 11.36
CA ILE A 33 -17.98 17.16 10.41
C ILE A 33 -19.51 17.12 10.50
N TYR A 34 -20.07 17.18 11.72
CA TYR A 34 -21.52 17.23 11.91
C TYR A 34 -22.16 18.43 11.19
N HIS A 35 -21.57 19.61 11.26
CA HIS A 35 -22.07 20.81 10.59
C HIS A 35 -22.13 20.61 9.06
N TYR A 36 -21.06 20.05 8.47
CA TYR A 36 -21.01 19.79 7.03
C TYR A 36 -22.01 18.74 6.57
N ILE A 37 -22.16 17.60 7.27
CA ILE A 37 -23.12 16.58 6.86
C ILE A 37 -24.57 17.09 6.97
N THR A 38 -24.86 17.99 7.92
CA THR A 38 -26.20 18.60 8.04
C THR A 38 -26.47 19.73 7.05
N SER A 39 -25.49 20.11 6.22
CA SER A 39 -25.64 21.17 5.23
C SER A 39 -26.49 20.72 4.04
N ASP A 40 -27.33 21.61 3.51
CA ASP A 40 -28.14 21.35 2.32
C ASP A 40 -27.29 21.08 1.07
N GLN A 41 -26.04 21.59 1.04
CA GLN A 41 -25.07 21.37 -0.03
C GLN A 41 -23.98 20.37 0.37
N PHE A 42 -24.33 19.36 1.18
CA PHE A 42 -23.36 18.35 1.60
C PHE A 42 -22.76 17.61 0.39
N SER A 43 -21.44 17.69 0.26
CA SER A 43 -20.64 16.90 -0.66
C SER A 43 -19.52 16.22 0.13
N PRO A 44 -19.46 14.87 0.16
CA PRO A 44 -18.40 14.15 0.83
C PRO A 44 -17.00 14.60 0.40
N GLU A 45 -16.77 14.71 -0.91
CA GLU A 45 -15.46 15.08 -1.46
C GLU A 45 -15.01 16.49 -1.02
N CYS A 46 -15.94 17.46 -1.06
CA CYS A 46 -15.65 18.83 -0.63
C CYS A 46 -15.30 18.89 0.86
N LEU A 47 -16.01 18.11 1.70
CA LEU A 47 -15.67 17.99 3.11
C LEU A 47 -14.28 17.39 3.30
N LEU A 48 -13.94 16.32 2.58
CA LEU A 48 -12.62 15.68 2.69
C LEU A 48 -11.48 16.63 2.31
N ASP A 49 -11.68 17.52 1.34
CA ASP A 49 -10.71 18.55 0.99
C ASP A 49 -10.58 19.66 2.04
N CYS A 50 -11.58 19.84 2.90
CA CYS A 50 -11.57 20.84 3.99
C CYS A 50 -11.00 20.30 5.31
N LEU A 51 -10.82 18.98 5.45
CA LEU A 51 -10.32 18.35 6.67
C LEU A 51 -8.79 18.18 6.60
N ASP A 52 -8.12 18.30 7.75
CA ASP A 52 -6.71 17.94 7.86
C ASP A 52 -6.57 16.41 7.89
N LEU A 53 -6.32 15.84 6.71
CA LEU A 53 -6.08 14.41 6.48
C LEU A 53 -4.66 14.19 5.97
N SER A 54 -3.71 15.05 6.40
CA SER A 54 -2.33 15.04 5.92
C SER A 54 -1.54 13.80 6.38
N THR A 55 -1.96 13.18 7.48
CA THR A 55 -1.35 11.96 8.02
C THR A 55 -2.32 10.78 8.02
N GLU A 56 -1.78 9.56 7.93
CA GLU A 56 -2.57 8.34 8.04
C GLU A 56 -3.34 8.28 9.37
N TYR A 57 -2.70 8.72 10.46
CA TYR A 57 -3.33 8.78 11.78
C TYR A 57 -4.61 9.64 11.79
N GLN A 58 -4.56 10.83 11.19
CA GLN A 58 -5.72 11.72 11.12
C GLN A 58 -6.83 11.14 10.23
N ALA A 59 -6.46 10.56 9.08
CA ALA A 59 -7.40 9.86 8.22
C ALA A 59 -8.08 8.70 8.96
N LEU A 60 -7.33 7.97 9.79
CA LEU A 60 -7.83 6.84 10.59
C LEU A 60 -8.77 7.32 11.69
N GLU A 61 -8.39 8.37 12.41
CA GLU A 61 -9.21 8.96 13.47
C GLU A 61 -10.57 9.44 12.92
N VAL A 62 -10.56 10.17 11.80
CA VAL A 62 -11.78 10.64 11.15
C VAL A 62 -12.63 9.47 10.66
N THR A 63 -12.01 8.46 10.04
CA THR A 63 -12.71 7.26 9.58
C THR A 63 -13.39 6.52 10.74
N ASN A 64 -12.68 6.32 11.85
CA ASN A 64 -13.22 5.71 13.07
C ASN A 64 -14.42 6.50 13.62
N ARG A 65 -14.32 7.83 13.66
CA ARG A 65 -15.39 8.71 14.15
C ARG A 65 -16.64 8.65 13.27
N VAL A 66 -16.46 8.69 11.95
CA VAL A 66 -17.55 8.56 10.98
C VAL A 66 -18.19 7.18 11.10
N GLU A 67 -17.40 6.10 11.07
CA GLU A 67 -17.89 4.73 11.18
C GLU A 67 -18.66 4.50 12.48
N ALA A 68 -18.13 4.95 13.63
CA ALA A 68 -18.83 4.86 14.90
C ALA A 68 -20.14 5.67 14.93
N SER A 69 -20.18 6.85 14.31
CA SER A 69 -21.41 7.68 14.24
C SER A 69 -22.53 7.00 13.44
N VAL A 70 -22.21 6.31 12.34
CA VAL A 70 -23.15 5.50 11.54
C VAL A 70 -23.83 4.45 12.42
N TYR A 71 -23.05 3.67 13.19
CA TYR A 71 -23.60 2.66 14.09
C TYR A 71 -24.49 3.26 15.19
N VAL A 72 -24.11 4.41 15.77
CA VAL A 72 -24.92 5.08 16.79
C VAL A 72 -26.28 5.50 16.23
N TRP A 73 -26.34 6.06 15.02
CA TRP A 73 -27.61 6.47 14.39
C TRP A 73 -28.44 5.27 13.92
N ARG A 74 -27.84 4.25 13.30
CA ARG A 74 -28.56 3.04 12.89
C ARG A 74 -29.15 2.26 14.08
N ARG A 75 -28.42 2.16 15.20
CA ARG A 75 -28.89 1.48 16.42
C ARG A 75 -30.12 2.15 17.03
N ARG A 76 -30.22 3.48 17.01
CA ARG A 76 -31.36 4.20 17.59
C ARG A 76 -32.67 3.99 16.83
N VAL A 77 -32.58 3.80 15.52
CA VAL A 77 -33.73 3.45 14.69
C VAL A 77 -34.22 2.03 15.02
N ALA A 78 -33.31 1.10 15.30
CA ALA A 78 -33.65 -0.27 15.67
C ALA A 78 -34.13 -0.42 17.14
N ALA A 79 -33.63 0.40 18.07
CA ALA A 79 -33.85 0.24 19.52
C ALA A 79 -35.17 0.81 20.06
N LYS A 80 -36.08 1.32 19.22
CA LYS A 80 -37.38 1.85 19.68
C LYS A 80 -38.51 0.82 19.46
N PRO A 81 -38.98 0.14 20.52
CA PRO A 81 -40.07 -0.82 20.40
C PRO A 81 -41.41 -0.12 20.13
N VAL A 82 -42.08 -0.52 19.05
CA VAL A 82 -43.52 -0.33 18.86
C VAL A 82 -44.22 -1.26 19.84
N ASN A 83 -44.42 -0.88 21.11
CA ASN A 83 -45.45 -1.45 21.97
C ASN A 83 -45.57 -0.72 23.32
N GLY A 84 -46.75 -0.14 23.53
CA GLY A 84 -47.16 0.49 24.79
C GLY A 84 -48.62 0.93 24.68
N LEU A 85 -49.53 0.00 24.37
CA LEU A 85 -50.98 0.16 24.39
C LEU A 85 -51.46 0.44 25.83
N GLY A 86 -51.28 1.67 26.30
CA GLY A 86 -51.75 2.18 27.59
C GLY A 86 -52.75 3.31 27.40
N ARG A 87 -54.03 3.00 27.60
CA ARG A 87 -55.20 3.89 27.42
C ARG A 87 -55.12 5.15 28.30
N SER A 88 -55.11 6.34 27.70
CA SER A 88 -55.75 7.54 28.26
C SER A 88 -56.09 8.53 27.15
N SER A 89 -57.38 8.83 27.00
CA SER A 89 -58.01 9.42 25.83
C SER A 89 -58.14 10.95 25.84
N SER A 90 -57.30 11.68 26.60
CA SER A 90 -57.41 13.16 26.71
C SER A 90 -56.25 13.96 26.09
N ALA A 91 -55.24 13.32 25.50
CA ALA A 91 -54.05 14.02 24.98
C ALA A 91 -53.82 13.82 23.48
N ARG A 92 -54.87 13.57 22.68
CA ARG A 92 -54.76 13.20 21.24
C ARG A 92 -54.07 14.25 20.36
N SER A 93 -54.13 15.55 20.69
CA SER A 93 -53.40 16.57 19.90
C SER A 93 -51.90 16.61 20.23
N SER A 94 -51.55 16.50 21.52
CA SER A 94 -50.16 16.50 21.98
C SER A 94 -49.43 15.22 21.57
N TRP A 95 -50.08 14.05 21.63
CA TRP A 95 -49.48 12.78 21.18
C TRP A 95 -49.28 12.69 19.67
N GLY A 96 -50.17 13.29 18.88
CA GLY A 96 -50.00 13.39 17.42
C GLY A 96 -48.73 14.16 17.07
N MET A 97 -48.53 15.31 17.72
CA MET A 97 -47.31 16.11 17.57
C MET A 97 -46.06 15.37 18.06
N VAL A 98 -46.12 14.68 19.20
CA VAL A 98 -44.98 13.88 19.71
C VAL A 98 -44.64 12.74 18.74
N LYS A 99 -45.64 12.08 18.16
CA LYS A 99 -45.43 11.01 17.17
C LYS A 99 -44.81 11.57 15.89
N ASP A 100 -45.31 12.68 15.37
CA ASP A 100 -44.75 13.32 14.17
C ASP A 100 -43.32 13.81 14.43
N MET A 101 -43.05 14.45 15.57
CA MET A 101 -41.70 14.83 16.00
C MET A 101 -40.76 13.63 16.16
N MET A 102 -41.26 12.50 16.65
CA MET A 102 -40.47 11.27 16.83
C MET A 102 -40.14 10.62 15.47
N VAL A 103 -41.10 10.60 14.56
CA VAL A 103 -40.90 10.15 13.17
C VAL A 103 -39.92 11.07 12.44
N ASP A 104 -40.02 12.39 12.64
CA ASP A 104 -39.08 13.35 12.06
C ASP A 104 -37.67 13.20 12.64
N SER A 105 -37.55 12.91 13.94
CA SER A 105 -36.26 12.60 14.57
C SER A 105 -35.65 11.31 14.02
N GLU A 106 -36.44 10.25 13.81
CA GLU A 106 -35.97 8.98 13.24
C GLU A 106 -35.56 9.13 11.77
N LYS A 107 -36.36 9.84 10.98
CA LYS A 107 -36.01 10.19 9.60
C LYS A 107 -34.72 11.01 9.54
N ARG A 108 -34.54 11.96 10.46
CA ARG A 108 -33.31 12.76 10.55
C ARG A 108 -32.10 11.89 10.91
N GLU A 109 -32.22 10.98 11.88
CA GLU A 109 -31.11 10.07 12.24
C GLU A 109 -30.79 9.09 11.09
N LEU A 110 -31.78 8.63 10.33
CA LEU A 110 -31.58 7.83 9.11
C LEU A 110 -30.83 8.61 8.03
N LEU A 111 -31.24 9.84 7.74
CA LEU A 111 -30.56 10.71 6.76
C LEU A 111 -29.10 10.97 7.17
N LEU A 112 -28.85 11.24 8.47
CA LEU A 112 -27.50 11.42 8.99
C LEU A 112 -26.65 10.16 8.85
N ALA A 113 -27.23 8.99 9.10
CA ALA A 113 -26.56 7.71 8.89
C ALA A 113 -26.19 7.51 7.41
N GLU A 114 -27.11 7.78 6.48
CA GLU A 114 -26.88 7.65 5.04
C GLU A 114 -25.81 8.64 4.54
N GLN A 115 -25.85 9.90 4.98
CA GLN A 115 -24.83 10.89 4.66
C GLN A 115 -23.44 10.49 5.18
N SER A 116 -23.39 9.92 6.39
CA SER A 116 -22.16 9.48 7.01
C SER A 116 -21.63 8.18 6.42
N GLU A 117 -22.50 7.29 5.95
CA GLU A 117 -22.13 6.11 5.15
C GLU A 117 -21.54 6.53 3.80
N GLY A 118 -22.15 7.50 3.12
CA GLY A 118 -21.60 8.10 1.90
C GLY A 118 -20.20 8.69 2.15
N LEU A 119 -20.04 9.43 3.25
CA LEU A 119 -18.73 9.96 3.67
C LEU A 119 -17.72 8.85 3.97
N LEU A 120 -18.15 7.78 4.65
CA LEU A 120 -17.31 6.63 4.98
C LEU A 120 -16.82 5.91 3.72
N ILE A 121 -17.69 5.77 2.70
CA ILE A 121 -17.32 5.20 1.40
C ILE A 121 -16.26 6.07 0.73
N CYS A 122 -16.46 7.39 0.66
CA CYS A 122 -15.47 8.32 0.10
C CYS A 122 -14.13 8.28 0.86
N LEU A 123 -14.17 8.21 2.21
CA LEU A 123 -12.96 8.03 3.02
C LEU A 123 -12.24 6.72 2.68
N LYS A 124 -12.94 5.59 2.63
CA LYS A 124 -12.35 4.28 2.31
C LYS A 124 -11.85 4.20 0.86
N GLN A 125 -12.45 4.95 -0.08
CA GLN A 125 -11.98 5.05 -1.45
C GLN A 125 -10.73 5.92 -1.57
N ARG A 126 -10.72 7.09 -0.92
CA ARG A 126 -9.59 8.02 -0.92
C ARG A 126 -8.39 7.48 -0.15
N PHE A 127 -8.65 6.72 0.91
CA PHE A 127 -7.65 6.09 1.78
C PHE A 127 -7.79 4.56 1.75
N SER A 128 -7.69 3.95 0.57
CA SER A 128 -7.84 2.50 0.37
C SER A 128 -6.82 1.64 1.13
N ARG A 129 -5.77 2.26 1.66
CA ARG A 129 -4.69 1.64 2.45
C ARG A 129 -4.66 2.09 3.89
N LEU A 130 -5.75 2.66 4.37
CA LEU A 130 -5.88 2.94 5.78
C LEU A 130 -5.63 1.67 6.60
N THR A 131 -4.90 1.80 7.68
CA THR A 131 -4.82 0.77 8.72
C THR A 131 -6.22 0.35 9.18
N GLN A 132 -6.33 -0.89 9.69
CA GLN A 132 -7.61 -1.45 10.14
C GLN A 132 -8.28 -0.52 11.16
N THR A 133 -9.57 -0.24 10.96
CA THR A 133 -10.32 0.64 11.87
C THR A 133 -10.46 -0.01 13.25
N SER A 134 -10.80 0.78 14.25
CA SER A 134 -11.11 0.26 15.60
C SER A 134 -12.24 -0.77 15.58
N LEU A 135 -13.20 -0.61 14.66
CA LEU A 135 -14.25 -1.60 14.44
C LEU A 135 -13.69 -2.88 13.80
N ASP A 136 -12.88 -2.76 12.75
CA ASP A 136 -12.26 -3.92 12.09
C ASP A 136 -11.40 -4.72 13.09
N MET A 137 -10.58 -4.03 13.89
CA MET A 137 -9.78 -4.64 14.94
C MET A 137 -10.66 -5.38 15.96
N SER A 138 -11.77 -4.78 16.38
CA SER A 138 -12.71 -5.41 17.31
C SER A 138 -13.38 -6.64 16.68
N LYS A 139 -13.87 -6.53 15.43
CA LYS A 139 -14.45 -7.65 14.69
C LYS A 139 -13.47 -8.82 14.63
N ILE A 140 -12.21 -8.57 14.27
CA ILE A 140 -11.17 -9.60 14.20
C ILE A 140 -10.93 -10.24 15.56
N GLN A 141 -10.87 -9.42 16.62
CA GLN A 141 -10.61 -9.89 17.98
C GLN A 141 -11.72 -10.79 18.54
N TYR A 142 -12.98 -10.44 18.29
CA TYR A 142 -14.14 -11.13 18.87
C TYR A 142 -14.83 -12.10 17.89
N ASN A 143 -14.39 -12.18 16.64
CA ASN A 143 -14.94 -13.11 15.66
C ASN A 143 -14.78 -14.56 16.12
N LYS A 144 -15.88 -15.31 16.09
CA LYS A 144 -15.93 -16.75 16.44
C LYS A 144 -15.98 -17.66 15.21
N ASP A 145 -16.17 -17.09 14.02
CA ASP A 145 -16.23 -17.83 12.77
C ASP A 145 -14.80 -18.13 12.27
N VAL A 146 -14.37 -19.39 12.45
CA VAL A 146 -13.05 -19.86 12.03
C VAL A 146 -12.82 -19.67 10.52
N GLY A 147 -13.84 -19.85 9.69
CA GLY A 147 -13.72 -19.69 8.24
C GLY A 147 -13.40 -18.24 7.86
N LYS A 148 -14.10 -17.28 8.48
CA LYS A 148 -13.81 -15.85 8.29
C LYS A 148 -12.43 -15.46 8.82
N SER A 149 -12.00 -16.01 9.96
CA SER A 149 -10.64 -15.77 10.47
C SER A 149 -9.55 -16.30 9.54
N ILE A 150 -9.77 -17.43 8.86
CA ILE A 150 -8.84 -17.96 7.86
C ILE A 150 -8.76 -17.03 6.65
N LEU A 151 -9.89 -16.55 6.12
CA LEU A 151 -9.91 -15.62 4.99
C LEU A 151 -9.24 -14.28 5.31
N GLU A 152 -9.48 -13.74 6.50
CA GLU A 152 -8.82 -12.53 7.03
C GLU A 152 -7.30 -12.72 7.09
N GLY A 153 -6.83 -13.81 7.72
CA GLY A 153 -5.42 -14.13 7.84
C GLY A 153 -4.75 -14.33 6.47
N TYR A 154 -5.43 -14.98 5.53
CA TYR A 154 -4.95 -15.13 4.16
C TYR A 154 -4.80 -13.78 3.45
N SER A 155 -5.75 -12.86 3.62
CA SER A 155 -5.64 -11.52 3.04
C SER A 155 -4.44 -10.75 3.60
N ARG A 156 -4.17 -10.84 4.92
CA ARG A 156 -2.98 -10.21 5.53
C ARG A 156 -1.67 -10.71 4.94
N VAL A 157 -1.55 -12.02 4.71
CA VAL A 157 -0.36 -12.62 4.07
C VAL A 157 -0.19 -12.09 2.64
N LEU A 158 -1.27 -12.02 1.86
CA LEU A 158 -1.22 -11.47 0.51
C LEU A 158 -0.86 -9.98 0.49
N GLU A 159 -1.39 -9.20 1.43
CA GLU A 159 -1.09 -7.76 1.56
C GLU A 159 0.39 -7.53 1.94
N SER A 160 0.91 -8.31 2.88
CA SER A 160 2.34 -8.27 3.24
C SER A 160 3.23 -8.64 2.04
N LEU A 161 2.90 -9.73 1.33
CA LEU A 161 3.64 -10.13 0.14
C LEU A 161 3.62 -9.06 -0.95
N ALA A 162 2.46 -8.46 -1.22
CA ALA A 162 2.36 -7.37 -2.18
C ALA A 162 3.20 -6.16 -1.76
N SER A 163 3.18 -5.79 -0.47
CA SER A 163 4.02 -4.71 0.06
C SER A 163 5.52 -5.00 -0.12
N ASN A 164 5.96 -6.23 0.15
CA ASN A 164 7.36 -6.63 0.02
C ASN A 164 7.82 -6.58 -1.45
N ILE A 165 6.97 -6.99 -2.38
CA ILE A 165 7.25 -6.91 -3.82
C ILE A 165 7.41 -5.46 -4.26
N VAL A 166 6.48 -4.57 -3.88
CA VAL A 166 6.56 -3.14 -4.25
C VAL A 166 7.80 -2.49 -3.63
N THR A 167 8.13 -2.80 -2.38
CA THR A 167 9.38 -2.35 -1.73
C THR A 167 10.61 -2.80 -2.51
N ARG A 168 10.62 -4.04 -3.00
CA ARG A 168 11.75 -4.55 -3.76
C ARG A 168 11.93 -3.83 -5.10
N ILE A 169 10.83 -3.54 -5.78
CA ILE A 169 10.87 -2.81 -7.06
C ILE A 169 11.44 -1.40 -6.82
N ASP A 170 11.06 -0.76 -5.72
CA ASP A 170 11.58 0.54 -5.31
C ASP A 170 13.06 0.50 -4.91
N ASP A 171 13.50 -0.54 -4.18
CA ASP A 171 14.92 -0.77 -3.87
C ASP A 171 15.75 -0.96 -5.14
N LEU A 172 15.25 -1.77 -6.08
CA LEU A 172 15.91 -2.00 -7.36
C LEU A 172 15.96 -0.74 -8.21
N LEU A 173 14.94 0.12 -8.12
CA LEU A 173 14.92 1.40 -8.81
C LEU A 173 16.01 2.31 -8.27
N ASN A 174 16.13 2.42 -6.95
CA ASN A 174 17.15 3.24 -6.32
C ASN A 174 18.58 2.76 -6.65
N ILE A 175 18.80 1.44 -6.64
CA ILE A 175 20.08 0.82 -7.05
C ILE A 175 20.40 1.13 -8.53
N ASP A 176 19.41 1.03 -9.41
CA ASP A 176 19.59 1.28 -10.83
C ASP A 176 19.82 2.76 -11.15
N GLU A 177 19.13 3.66 -10.45
CA GLU A 177 19.31 5.10 -10.61
C GLU A 177 20.72 5.52 -10.21
N LEU A 178 21.28 4.99 -9.12
CA LEU A 178 22.67 5.31 -8.76
C LEU A 178 23.68 4.72 -9.75
N ASN A 179 23.45 3.49 -10.24
CA ASN A 179 24.28 2.94 -11.32
C ASN A 179 24.22 3.80 -12.60
N GLY A 180 23.10 4.49 -12.87
CA GLY A 180 22.94 5.39 -14.01
C GLY A 180 23.44 6.83 -13.80
N HIS A 181 23.29 7.37 -12.58
CA HIS A 181 23.62 8.75 -12.19
C HIS A 181 25.01 8.90 -11.57
N ALA A 182 25.86 7.87 -11.60
CA ALA A 182 27.27 8.01 -11.30
C ALA A 182 27.90 9.04 -12.28
N GLU A 183 27.71 10.35 -12.05
CA GLU A 183 28.01 11.46 -12.97
C GLU A 183 29.45 11.97 -12.86
N HIS A 184 30.18 11.66 -11.78
CA HIS A 184 31.52 12.20 -11.47
C HIS A 184 32.75 11.31 -11.78
N PHE A 185 32.63 10.26 -12.59
CA PHE A 185 33.54 9.11 -12.50
C PHE A 185 34.58 8.95 -13.62
N ALA A 186 35.63 8.18 -13.31
CA ALA A 186 36.81 7.93 -14.13
C ALA A 186 36.50 7.23 -15.48
N ALA A 187 37.47 7.25 -16.41
CA ALA A 187 37.33 6.80 -17.80
C ALA A 187 36.78 5.36 -17.98
N THR A 188 36.94 4.50 -16.98
CA THR A 188 36.46 3.11 -16.97
C THR A 188 34.94 3.00 -16.95
N ASP A 189 34.24 3.96 -16.32
CA ASP A 189 32.79 3.88 -16.08
C ASP A 189 31.95 4.40 -17.25
N ALA A 190 32.53 5.27 -18.09
CA ALA A 190 31.85 5.79 -19.27
C ALA A 190 31.41 4.66 -20.24
N GLU A 191 32.16 3.55 -20.27
CA GLU A 191 31.84 2.39 -21.11
C GLU A 191 30.57 1.65 -20.64
N PHE A 192 30.25 1.68 -19.35
CA PHE A 192 29.12 0.94 -18.76
C PHE A 192 27.85 1.78 -18.58
N ARG A 193 27.79 2.94 -19.24
CA ARG A 193 26.56 3.73 -19.36
C ARG A 193 25.78 3.38 -20.62
N ASN A 194 24.47 3.53 -20.55
CA ASN A 194 23.55 3.34 -21.67
C ASN A 194 23.76 1.99 -22.36
N THR A 195 23.98 0.95 -21.56
CA THR A 195 24.19 -0.42 -22.03
C THR A 195 22.91 -1.03 -22.57
N GLY A 196 21.75 -0.43 -22.26
CA GLY A 196 20.43 -0.97 -22.50
C GLY A 196 20.01 -1.97 -21.42
N LEU A 197 20.86 -2.24 -20.42
CA LEU A 197 20.55 -3.10 -19.29
C LEU A 197 19.92 -2.34 -18.13
N GLU A 198 20.08 -1.01 -18.08
CA GLU A 198 19.51 -0.11 -17.07
C GLU A 198 17.99 -0.26 -17.01
N ARG A 199 17.42 -0.39 -15.81
CA ARG A 199 16.03 -0.73 -15.54
C ARG A 199 15.24 0.40 -14.86
N SER A 200 15.85 1.53 -14.54
CA SER A 200 15.25 2.62 -13.77
C SER A 200 13.94 3.08 -14.39
N GLU A 201 13.95 3.38 -15.68
CA GLU A 201 12.75 3.85 -16.38
C GLU A 201 11.66 2.77 -16.41
N ALA A 202 12.04 1.52 -16.64
CA ALA A 202 11.10 0.40 -16.61
C ALA A 202 10.47 0.22 -15.21
N LEU A 203 11.28 0.32 -14.15
CA LEU A 203 10.84 0.23 -12.76
C LEU A 203 9.93 1.39 -12.37
N LYS A 204 10.22 2.63 -12.80
CA LYS A 204 9.32 3.78 -12.60
C LYS A 204 7.94 3.52 -13.20
N ASN A 205 7.91 2.99 -14.42
CA ASN A 205 6.66 2.64 -15.09
C ASN A 205 5.91 1.50 -14.38
N ASP A 206 6.62 0.49 -13.87
CA ASP A 206 6.02 -0.58 -13.08
C ASP A 206 5.48 -0.09 -11.73
N LEU A 207 6.23 0.76 -11.01
CA LEU A 207 5.79 1.37 -9.75
C LEU A 207 4.57 2.27 -9.98
N GLU A 208 4.56 3.06 -11.05
CA GLU A 208 3.39 3.86 -11.41
C GLU A 208 2.19 2.97 -11.75
N TRP A 209 2.40 1.86 -12.45
CA TRP A 209 1.34 0.88 -12.68
C TRP A 209 0.82 0.28 -11.36
N PHE A 210 1.70 -0.08 -10.43
CA PHE A 210 1.30 -0.54 -9.09
C PHE A 210 0.51 0.54 -8.34
N ARG A 211 0.92 1.81 -8.44
CA ARG A 211 0.19 2.96 -7.87
C ARG A 211 -1.23 3.04 -8.43
N GLN A 212 -1.41 2.87 -9.74
CA GLN A 212 -2.73 2.84 -10.39
C GLN A 212 -3.57 1.62 -9.98
N GLN A 213 -2.95 0.49 -9.64
CA GLN A 213 -3.63 -0.67 -9.06
C GLN A 213 -4.01 -0.47 -7.57
N GLY A 214 -3.76 0.72 -7.00
CA GLY A 214 -4.08 1.05 -5.61
C GLY A 214 -2.95 0.69 -4.63
N HIS A 215 -1.72 0.49 -5.10
CA HIS A 215 -0.58 0.23 -4.24
C HIS A 215 0.25 1.50 -3.91
N THR A 216 0.30 1.96 -2.65
CA THR A 216 1.39 2.84 -2.15
C THR A 216 2.74 2.19 -2.39
N ILE A 217 3.59 2.96 -3.04
CA ILE A 217 5.00 2.69 -3.20
C ILE A 217 5.68 3.07 -1.89
N PRO A 218 6.24 2.11 -1.14
CA PRO A 218 7.01 2.42 0.05
C PRO A 218 8.29 3.14 -0.35
N LYS A 219 8.94 3.80 0.60
CA LYS A 219 10.28 4.35 0.36
C LYS A 219 11.30 3.21 0.23
N PRO A 220 12.48 3.47 -0.38
CA PRO A 220 13.53 2.49 -0.45
C PRO A 220 13.90 2.01 0.95
N SER A 221 14.02 0.70 1.12
CA SER A 221 14.38 0.05 2.36
C SER A 221 15.83 0.38 2.74
N ALA A 222 16.15 0.27 4.04
CA ALA A 222 17.52 0.51 4.51
C ALA A 222 18.56 -0.41 3.83
N PRO A 223 18.30 -1.71 3.58
CA PRO A 223 19.20 -2.53 2.75
C PRO A 223 19.35 -2.01 1.31
N GLY A 224 18.26 -1.55 0.70
CA GLY A 224 18.28 -0.96 -0.64
C GLY A 224 19.13 0.30 -0.72
N THR A 225 18.93 1.25 0.19
CA THR A 225 19.70 2.51 0.23
C THR A 225 21.15 2.31 0.63
N THR A 226 21.42 1.43 1.59
CA THR A 226 22.80 1.10 2.00
C THR A 226 23.58 0.50 0.84
N TYR A 227 22.96 -0.43 0.09
CA TYR A 227 23.63 -1.03 -1.05
C TYR A 227 23.82 -0.02 -2.18
N ALA A 228 22.83 0.83 -2.43
CA ALA A 228 22.93 1.86 -3.44
C ALA A 228 24.09 2.83 -3.11
N SER A 229 24.19 3.34 -1.87
CA SER A 229 25.32 4.18 -1.44
C SER A 229 26.67 3.47 -1.55
N LEU A 230 26.75 2.17 -1.22
CA LEU A 230 27.97 1.40 -1.42
C LEU A 230 28.40 1.37 -2.89
N LEU A 231 27.45 1.20 -3.83
CA LEU A 231 27.79 1.17 -5.25
C LEU A 231 28.33 2.51 -5.75
N GLU A 232 27.79 3.61 -5.24
CA GLU A 232 28.29 4.97 -5.52
C GLU A 232 29.75 5.12 -5.04
N ASP A 233 30.02 4.75 -3.78
CA ASP A 233 31.37 4.77 -3.20
C ASP A 233 32.35 3.88 -4.01
N LEU A 234 31.91 2.65 -4.37
CA LEU A 234 32.73 1.71 -5.15
C LEU A 234 33.02 2.24 -6.55
N SER A 235 32.07 2.92 -7.21
CA SER A 235 32.37 3.48 -8.52
C SER A 235 33.50 4.53 -8.46
N GLU A 236 33.64 5.30 -7.37
CA GLU A 236 34.67 6.36 -7.27
C GLU A 236 36.03 5.77 -6.91
N GLU A 237 36.02 4.92 -5.88
CA GLU A 237 37.25 4.49 -5.21
C GLU A 237 37.76 3.13 -5.70
N ASP A 238 36.88 2.29 -6.27
CA ASP A 238 37.19 0.89 -6.59
C ASP A 238 36.42 0.37 -7.84
N PRO A 239 36.82 0.80 -9.05
CA PRO A 239 36.14 0.43 -10.29
C PRO A 239 36.08 -1.09 -10.53
N GLN A 240 37.09 -1.84 -10.06
CA GLN A 240 37.17 -3.30 -10.16
C GLN A 240 36.04 -3.96 -9.36
N ALA A 241 35.84 -3.52 -8.11
CA ALA A 241 34.73 -3.94 -7.28
C ALA A 241 33.38 -3.54 -7.87
N PHE A 242 33.24 -2.27 -8.28
CA PHE A 242 32.01 -1.75 -8.89
C PHE A 242 31.58 -2.60 -10.10
N ILE A 243 32.51 -2.93 -11.00
CA ILE A 243 32.23 -3.75 -12.17
C ILE A 243 31.72 -5.15 -11.81
N CYS A 244 32.23 -5.76 -10.74
CA CYS A 244 31.71 -7.04 -10.26
C CYS A 244 30.25 -6.93 -9.82
N HIS A 245 29.94 -5.90 -9.04
CA HIS A 245 28.58 -5.63 -8.59
C HIS A 245 27.64 -5.30 -9.76
N PHE A 246 28.05 -4.42 -10.67
CA PHE A 246 27.34 -4.09 -11.90
C PHE A 246 26.98 -5.35 -12.69
N TYR A 247 27.97 -6.22 -12.93
CA TYR A 247 27.76 -7.47 -13.65
C TYR A 247 26.75 -8.35 -12.93
N ASN A 248 26.96 -8.61 -11.65
CA ASN A 248 26.11 -9.52 -10.88
C ASN A 248 24.67 -9.00 -10.77
N VAL A 249 24.47 -7.69 -10.63
CA VAL A 249 23.13 -7.08 -10.58
C VAL A 249 22.41 -7.24 -11.92
N TYR A 250 22.98 -6.74 -13.01
CA TYR A 250 22.30 -6.75 -14.31
C TYR A 250 22.16 -8.16 -14.90
N PHE A 251 23.22 -8.98 -14.87
CA PHE A 251 23.17 -10.32 -15.45
C PHE A 251 22.20 -11.23 -14.68
N ALA A 252 22.14 -11.13 -13.34
CA ALA A 252 21.17 -11.89 -12.56
C ALA A 252 19.72 -11.56 -12.94
N HIS A 253 19.40 -10.30 -13.22
CA HIS A 253 18.07 -9.88 -13.67
C HIS A 253 17.69 -10.49 -15.02
N THR A 254 18.65 -10.58 -15.95
CA THR A 254 18.40 -11.14 -17.30
C THR A 254 18.24 -12.67 -17.33
N ALA A 255 18.77 -13.37 -16.32
CA ALA A 255 18.66 -14.81 -16.18
C ALA A 255 17.59 -15.21 -15.15
N GLY A 256 18.00 -15.35 -13.87
CA GLY A 256 17.13 -15.81 -12.79
C GLY A 256 15.93 -14.89 -12.54
N GLY A 257 16.13 -13.57 -12.67
CA GLY A 257 15.08 -12.57 -12.49
C GLY A 257 13.86 -12.82 -13.39
N ARG A 258 14.06 -13.11 -14.68
CA ARG A 258 12.96 -13.37 -15.63
C ARG A 258 12.08 -14.55 -15.23
N MET A 259 12.69 -15.62 -14.72
CA MET A 259 11.96 -16.81 -14.27
C MET A 259 11.09 -16.51 -13.04
N ILE A 260 11.61 -15.70 -12.12
CA ILE A 260 10.88 -15.26 -10.93
C ILE A 260 9.75 -14.31 -11.35
N GLY A 261 10.06 -13.33 -12.20
CA GLY A 261 9.10 -12.37 -12.76
C GLY A 261 7.91 -13.02 -13.42
N LYS A 262 8.15 -14.03 -14.27
CA LYS A 262 7.10 -14.81 -14.92
C LYS A 262 6.19 -15.51 -13.89
N LYS A 263 6.77 -16.15 -12.87
CA LYS A 263 5.99 -16.81 -11.80
C LYS A 263 5.15 -15.82 -11.00
N VAL A 264 5.70 -14.66 -10.66
CA VAL A 264 4.97 -13.59 -9.95
C VAL A 264 3.82 -13.07 -10.82
N SER A 265 4.10 -12.81 -12.09
CA SER A 265 3.10 -12.36 -13.07
C SER A 265 1.92 -13.32 -13.19
N GLU A 266 2.18 -14.62 -13.37
CA GLU A 266 1.17 -15.68 -13.49
C GLU A 266 0.35 -15.85 -12.20
N LYS A 267 0.99 -15.72 -11.02
CA LYS A 267 0.36 -16.03 -9.74
C LYS A 267 -0.46 -14.90 -9.15
N ILE A 268 0.02 -13.65 -9.25
CA ILE A 268 -0.56 -12.53 -8.50
C ILE A 268 -0.79 -11.26 -9.32
N LEU A 269 -0.30 -11.17 -10.57
CA LEU A 269 -0.48 -9.98 -11.42
C LEU A 269 -1.36 -10.24 -12.65
N ASN A 270 -2.21 -11.27 -12.64
CA ASN A 270 -3.10 -11.61 -13.76
C ASN A 270 -2.39 -11.73 -15.13
N ASN A 271 -1.17 -12.28 -15.15
CA ASN A 271 -0.31 -12.36 -16.33
C ASN A 271 0.16 -11.00 -16.89
N LYS A 272 0.07 -9.90 -16.11
CA LYS A 272 0.71 -8.63 -16.47
C LYS A 272 2.21 -8.84 -16.53
N GLU A 273 2.79 -8.69 -17.72
CA GLU A 273 4.23 -8.61 -17.90
C GLU A 273 4.72 -7.23 -17.43
N LEU A 274 5.59 -7.22 -16.42
CA LEU A 274 6.23 -6.02 -15.90
C LEU A 274 7.25 -5.48 -16.91
N GLU A 275 7.32 -4.16 -17.05
CA GLU A 275 8.25 -3.47 -17.95
C GLU A 275 9.71 -3.77 -17.58
N PHE A 276 10.01 -4.02 -16.30
CA PHE A 276 11.33 -4.44 -15.81
C PHE A 276 11.93 -5.60 -16.62
N TYR A 277 11.08 -6.54 -17.08
CA TYR A 277 11.49 -7.71 -17.86
C TYR A 277 11.41 -7.52 -19.38
N LYS A 278 11.22 -6.29 -19.85
CA LYS A 278 11.22 -5.93 -21.27
C LYS A 278 12.45 -5.08 -21.59
N TRP A 279 13.20 -5.50 -22.60
CA TRP A 279 14.36 -4.78 -23.09
C TRP A 279 14.09 -4.20 -24.47
N GLU A 280 14.60 -3.00 -24.71
CA GLU A 280 14.63 -2.43 -26.05
C GLU A 280 15.71 -3.14 -26.88
N GLY A 281 15.30 -3.77 -27.98
CA GLY A 281 16.21 -4.53 -28.83
C GLY A 281 16.44 -5.97 -28.36
N ASN A 282 17.52 -6.58 -28.86
CA ASN A 282 17.81 -7.99 -28.61
C ASN A 282 18.66 -8.16 -27.35
N LEU A 283 18.08 -8.75 -26.30
CA LEU A 283 18.76 -8.97 -25.01
C LEU A 283 20.09 -9.72 -25.14
N SER A 284 20.19 -10.72 -26.03
CA SER A 284 21.44 -11.46 -26.23
C SER A 284 22.55 -10.58 -26.81
N GLN A 285 22.20 -9.63 -27.67
CA GLN A 285 23.13 -8.66 -28.22
C GLN A 285 23.57 -7.65 -27.15
N LEU A 286 22.63 -7.15 -26.33
CA LEU A 286 22.96 -6.25 -25.21
C LEU A 286 23.95 -6.89 -24.23
N LEU A 287 23.67 -8.13 -23.80
CA LEU A 287 24.54 -8.90 -22.91
C LEU A 287 25.92 -9.13 -23.53
N GLN A 288 25.99 -9.47 -24.82
CA GLN A 288 27.26 -9.66 -25.52
C GLN A 288 28.06 -8.36 -25.63
N ASN A 289 27.40 -7.22 -25.87
CA ASN A 289 28.04 -5.91 -25.94
C ASN A 289 28.66 -5.54 -24.59
N VAL A 290 27.91 -5.71 -23.49
CA VAL A 290 28.43 -5.47 -22.14
C VAL A 290 29.59 -6.41 -21.83
N HIS A 291 29.47 -7.70 -22.16
CA HIS A 291 30.56 -8.66 -21.94
C HIS A 291 31.83 -8.30 -22.73
N ASN A 292 31.71 -7.83 -23.97
CA ASN A 292 32.85 -7.38 -24.76
C ASN A 292 33.53 -6.15 -24.13
N LYS A 293 32.74 -5.18 -23.64
CA LYS A 293 33.25 -4.00 -22.94
C LYS A 293 33.96 -4.36 -21.62
N LEU A 294 33.38 -5.28 -20.85
CA LEU A 294 34.02 -5.83 -19.64
C LEU A 294 35.39 -6.43 -19.94
N ASN A 295 35.47 -7.27 -20.98
CA ASN A 295 36.74 -7.87 -21.39
C ASN A 295 37.75 -6.83 -21.88
N GLN A 296 37.30 -5.78 -22.57
CA GLN A 296 38.16 -4.69 -23.01
C GLN A 296 38.73 -3.91 -21.82
N VAL A 297 37.90 -3.54 -20.86
CA VAL A 297 38.32 -2.84 -19.63
C VAL A 297 39.28 -3.72 -18.81
N ALA A 298 38.89 -4.95 -18.54
CA ALA A 298 39.69 -5.89 -17.75
C ALA A 298 40.97 -6.35 -18.45
N SER A 299 41.14 -6.08 -19.76
CA SER A 299 42.39 -6.39 -20.46
C SER A 299 43.59 -5.59 -19.93
N ASN A 300 43.33 -4.40 -19.37
CA ASN A 300 44.35 -3.54 -18.76
C ASN A 300 44.64 -3.86 -17.29
N TRP A 301 43.85 -4.74 -16.67
CA TRP A 301 44.01 -5.09 -15.26
C TRP A 301 45.12 -6.13 -15.04
N SER A 302 45.87 -5.92 -13.98
CA SER A 302 46.76 -6.89 -13.35
C SER A 302 45.99 -8.13 -12.88
N ARG A 303 46.73 -9.17 -12.46
CA ARG A 303 46.11 -10.38 -11.94
C ARG A 303 45.41 -10.10 -10.61
N GLU A 304 46.05 -9.31 -9.77
CA GLU A 304 45.60 -8.90 -8.44
C GLU A 304 44.29 -8.12 -8.53
N GLU A 305 44.17 -7.19 -9.49
CA GLU A 305 42.93 -6.43 -9.73
C GLU A 305 41.76 -7.32 -10.20
N LYS A 306 42.06 -8.35 -11.01
CA LYS A 306 41.04 -9.33 -11.44
C LYS A 306 40.58 -10.21 -10.29
N ASP A 307 41.52 -10.66 -9.46
CA ASP A 307 41.18 -11.47 -8.29
C ASP A 307 40.36 -10.63 -7.28
N HIS A 308 40.73 -9.36 -7.05
CA HIS A 308 39.96 -8.40 -6.24
C HIS A 308 38.53 -8.19 -6.75
N CYS A 309 38.35 -7.98 -8.07
CA CYS A 309 37.03 -7.94 -8.70
C CYS A 309 36.19 -9.19 -8.36
N LEU A 310 36.79 -10.39 -8.42
CA LEU A 310 36.08 -11.64 -8.15
C LEU A 310 35.71 -11.83 -6.66
N GLU A 311 36.53 -11.32 -5.73
CA GLU A 311 36.27 -11.39 -4.29
C GLU A 311 34.98 -10.67 -3.87
N GLU A 312 34.56 -9.64 -4.62
CA GLU A 312 33.30 -8.92 -4.36
C GLU A 312 32.03 -9.71 -4.73
N THR A 313 32.16 -10.85 -5.41
CA THR A 313 31.02 -11.64 -5.86
C THR A 313 30.10 -12.04 -4.69
N GLU A 314 30.67 -12.54 -3.58
CA GLU A 314 29.88 -12.97 -2.41
C GLU A 314 29.17 -11.79 -1.73
N LYS A 315 29.82 -10.63 -1.67
CA LYS A 315 29.22 -9.39 -1.15
C LYS A 315 28.05 -8.96 -2.02
N SER A 316 28.20 -8.99 -3.35
CA SER A 316 27.12 -8.64 -4.28
C SER A 316 25.88 -9.52 -4.09
N PHE A 317 26.06 -10.83 -3.85
CA PHE A 317 24.96 -11.75 -3.54
C PHE A 317 24.34 -11.48 -2.17
N SER A 318 25.14 -11.11 -1.18
CA SER A 318 24.64 -10.80 0.17
C SER A 318 23.77 -9.55 0.16
N TYR A 319 24.20 -8.48 -0.52
CA TYR A 319 23.44 -7.25 -0.65
C TYR A 319 22.20 -7.38 -1.54
N SER A 320 22.33 -8.01 -2.72
CA SER A 320 21.20 -8.20 -3.65
C SER A 320 20.23 -9.30 -3.20
N GLY A 321 20.73 -10.29 -2.47
CA GLY A 321 20.03 -11.46 -1.95
C GLY A 321 19.28 -11.22 -0.64
N GLY A 322 19.79 -10.35 0.23
CA GLY A 322 19.16 -9.98 1.50
C GLY A 322 17.66 -9.65 1.36
N PRO A 323 17.26 -8.81 0.38
CA PRO A 323 15.85 -8.53 0.08
C PRO A 323 15.02 -9.75 -0.37
N PHE A 324 15.60 -10.76 -1.04
CA PHE A 324 14.86 -11.98 -1.39
C PHE A 324 14.42 -12.77 -0.17
N ARG A 325 15.20 -12.71 0.92
CA ARG A 325 14.81 -13.36 2.18
C ARG A 325 13.52 -12.75 2.73
N HIS A 326 13.35 -11.44 2.60
CA HIS A 326 12.15 -10.71 3.03
C HIS A 326 10.91 -10.93 2.14
N ILE A 327 11.08 -11.39 0.90
CA ILE A 327 9.92 -11.74 0.04
C ILE A 327 9.27 -13.06 0.53
N PHE A 328 10.03 -13.96 1.14
CA PHE A 328 9.56 -15.28 1.57
C PHE A 328 9.41 -15.46 3.09
N THR A 329 9.81 -14.48 3.90
CA THR A 329 9.61 -14.46 5.36
C THR A 329 8.60 -13.41 5.75
#